data_AF-A0A3D3AYE0-F1
#
_entry.id   AF-A0A3D3AYE0-F1
#
_cell.length_a   1.000
_cell.length_b   1.000
_cell.length_c   1.000
_cell.angle_alpha   90.00
_cell.angle_beta   90.00
_cell.angle_gamma   90.00
#
_symmetry.space_group_name_H-M   'P 1'
#
loop_
_entity.id
_entity.type
_entity.pdbx_description
1 polymer ?
#
loop_
_entity_poly.entity_id
_entity_poly.type
_entity_poly.pdbx_seq_one_letter_code
_entity_poly.pdbx_strand_id
1 'polypeptide(L)'
;DLAVHSMKDLPTVLPAGLCIAAVLPRADVRDAFISTKAPSLGDLPQGSVIGTSSLRRAAQVRRLRPDLRFIDFRGNVETRLRKLEEGLADATLLALAGLERLGLASHVTSVLSTEEMLPAVAQGAIGITSRTDDATTRALLEPLNDARSATAVACERAFLARLDGSCKTPIAGLAEIEDGILRFRGMILTPDGTQWHEVGLTGAAAHARNIGSDAGEELLAQAGPEFLVKLA
;
A
#
# COMPACT_ATOMS: atom_id res chain seq x y z
N ASP A 1 21.92 8.46 13.02
CA ASP A 1 21.60 7.39 13.99
C ASP A 1 20.36 6.61 13.58
N LEU A 2 19.26 7.30 13.26
CA LEU A 2 18.05 6.69 12.71
C LEU A 2 17.42 7.54 11.60
N ALA A 3 16.47 6.96 10.87
CA ALA A 3 15.56 7.67 9.98
C ALA A 3 14.14 7.07 10.08
N VAL A 4 13.11 7.90 9.95
CA VAL A 4 11.70 7.51 10.10
C VAL A 4 11.02 7.58 8.74
N HIS A 5 10.28 6.54 8.39
CA HIS A 5 9.69 6.39 7.06
C HIS A 5 8.24 5.93 7.15
N SER A 6 7.43 6.35 6.19
CA SER A 6 6.25 5.56 5.82
C SER A 6 6.74 4.27 5.16
N MET A 7 6.35 3.11 5.69
CA MET A 7 6.94 1.83 5.28
C MET A 7 6.70 1.48 3.81
N LYS A 8 5.60 1.95 3.23
CA LYS A 8 5.29 1.79 1.80
C LYS A 8 6.25 2.52 0.85
N ASP A 9 6.97 3.53 1.36
CA ASP A 9 7.93 4.33 0.60
C ASP A 9 9.37 3.82 0.80
N LEU A 10 9.58 2.90 1.74
CA LEU A 10 10.88 2.32 2.03
C LEU A 10 11.21 1.23 0.99
N PRO A 11 12.37 1.30 0.30
CA PRO A 11 12.74 0.33 -0.71
C PRO A 11 12.77 -1.08 -0.13
N THR A 12 12.43 -2.06 -0.95
CA THR A 12 12.30 -3.45 -0.52
C THR A 12 13.63 -4.03 -0.03
N VAL A 13 14.71 -3.72 -0.76
CA VAL A 13 16.09 -4.00 -0.37
C VAL A 13 16.71 -2.73 0.22
N LEU A 14 17.23 -2.83 1.43
CA LEU A 14 17.97 -1.75 2.06
C LEU A 14 19.47 -1.84 1.71
N PRO A 15 20.17 -0.69 1.63
CA PRO A 15 21.63 -0.69 1.52
C PRO A 15 22.29 -1.52 2.62
N ALA A 16 23.44 -2.12 2.30
CA ALA A 16 24.23 -2.86 3.28
C ALA A 16 24.56 -1.99 4.50
N GLY A 17 24.46 -2.58 5.70
CA GLY A 17 24.68 -1.87 6.96
C GLY A 17 23.46 -1.13 7.51
N LEU A 18 22.31 -1.14 6.82
CA LEU A 18 21.04 -0.60 7.32
C LEU A 18 20.02 -1.71 7.60
N CYS A 19 19.21 -1.52 8.64
CA CYS A 19 18.08 -2.41 8.96
C CYS A 19 16.84 -1.62 9.36
N ILE A 20 15.67 -2.26 9.27
CA ILE A 20 14.46 -1.80 9.94
C ILE A 20 14.60 -2.18 11.41
N ALA A 21 14.83 -1.19 12.27
CA ALA A 21 15.08 -1.36 13.69
C ALA A 21 13.78 -1.47 14.51
N ALA A 22 12.72 -0.77 14.09
CA ALA A 22 11.41 -0.84 14.70
C ALA A 22 10.31 -0.56 13.68
N VAL A 23 9.15 -1.18 13.88
CA VAL A 23 7.89 -0.84 13.20
C VAL A 23 6.89 -0.44 14.27
N LEU A 24 6.36 0.78 14.20
CA LEU A 24 5.37 1.30 15.16
C LEU A 24 4.02 0.59 15.00
N PRO A 25 3.11 0.69 16.00
CA PRO A 25 1.72 0.26 15.84
C PRO A 25 1.11 0.82 14.53
N ARG A 26 0.56 -0.08 13.72
CA ARG A 26 0.06 0.26 12.38
C ARG A 26 -1.25 1.06 12.49
N ALA A 27 -1.29 2.19 11.81
CA ALA A 27 -2.52 2.96 11.63
C ALA A 27 -3.42 2.32 10.55
N ASP A 28 -4.56 2.93 10.26
CA ASP A 28 -5.49 2.41 9.26
C ASP A 28 -4.80 2.20 7.89
N VAL A 29 -4.97 0.99 7.35
CA VAL A 29 -4.34 0.56 6.10
C VAL A 29 -5.11 1.03 4.87
N ARG A 30 -6.37 1.43 5.03
CA ARG A 30 -7.32 1.68 3.93
C ARG A 30 -6.98 2.95 3.15
N ASP A 31 -7.46 2.95 1.91
CA ASP A 31 -7.48 4.14 1.07
C ASP A 31 -8.77 4.93 1.35
N ALA A 32 -8.65 6.25 1.38
CA ALA A 32 -9.74 7.19 1.51
C ALA A 32 -10.10 7.76 0.13
N PHE A 33 -11.40 7.82 -0.14
CA PHE A 33 -11.99 8.51 -1.27
C PHE A 33 -12.37 9.93 -0.88
N ILE A 34 -11.89 10.89 -1.67
CA ILE A 34 -12.18 12.32 -1.51
C ILE A 34 -12.76 12.81 -2.82
N SER A 35 -13.94 13.41 -2.80
CA SER A 35 -14.70 13.77 -3.99
C SER A 35 -15.49 15.06 -3.79
N THR A 36 -15.60 15.84 -4.86
CA THR A 36 -16.45 17.03 -4.93
C THR A 36 -17.77 16.76 -5.66
N LYS A 37 -17.95 15.55 -6.22
CA LYS A 37 -19.10 15.22 -7.08
C LYS A 37 -20.01 14.09 -6.58
N ALA A 38 -19.50 13.19 -5.76
CA ALA A 38 -20.20 11.96 -5.41
C ALA A 38 -19.80 11.46 -4.01
N PRO A 39 -20.71 10.81 -3.26
CA PRO A 39 -20.43 10.31 -1.90
C PRO A 39 -19.58 9.03 -1.87
N SER A 40 -19.52 8.29 -2.99
CA SER A 40 -18.72 7.08 -3.11
C SER A 40 -18.06 6.96 -4.48
N LEU A 41 -17.09 6.06 -4.59
CA LEU A 41 -16.45 5.71 -5.86
C LEU A 41 -17.47 5.15 -6.87
N GLY A 42 -18.44 4.37 -6.40
CA GLY A 42 -19.51 3.80 -7.23
C GLY A 42 -20.45 4.85 -7.81
N ASP A 43 -20.65 5.95 -7.09
CA ASP A 43 -21.60 7.01 -7.45
C ASP A 43 -20.99 8.09 -8.37
N LEU A 44 -19.70 7.98 -8.74
CA LEU A 44 -19.09 8.93 -9.66
C LEU A 44 -19.79 8.89 -11.04
N PRO A 45 -20.15 10.04 -11.63
CA PRO A 45 -20.70 10.11 -12.97
C PRO A 45 -19.78 9.46 -14.01
N GLN A 46 -20.37 8.98 -15.10
CA GLN A 46 -19.61 8.40 -16.20
C GLN A 46 -18.61 9.41 -16.77
N GLY A 47 -17.37 8.98 -16.98
CA GLY A 47 -16.31 9.85 -17.52
C GLY A 47 -15.71 10.82 -16.52
N SER A 48 -16.06 10.73 -15.23
CA SER A 48 -15.44 11.53 -14.17
C SER A 48 -13.92 11.34 -14.10
N VAL A 49 -13.23 12.38 -13.66
CA VAL A 49 -11.76 12.43 -13.63
C VAL A 49 -11.24 12.14 -12.22
N ILE A 50 -10.43 11.09 -12.08
CA ILE A 50 -9.72 10.76 -10.84
C ILE A 50 -8.27 11.26 -10.93
N GLY A 51 -7.87 12.06 -9.95
CA GLY A 51 -6.49 12.47 -9.76
C GLY A 51 -5.73 11.45 -8.92
N THR A 52 -4.84 10.66 -9.52
CA THR A 52 -3.90 9.80 -8.77
C THR A 52 -2.66 9.48 -9.61
N SER A 53 -1.49 9.53 -8.98
CA SER A 53 -0.23 9.06 -9.59
C SER A 53 0.15 7.63 -9.14
N SER A 54 -0.70 6.98 -8.33
CA SER A 54 -0.47 5.61 -7.88
C SER A 54 -1.02 4.65 -8.93
N LEU A 55 -0.13 3.89 -9.57
CA LEU A 55 -0.51 2.87 -10.55
C LEU A 55 -1.36 1.78 -9.91
N ARG A 56 -1.08 1.39 -8.66
CA ARG A 56 -1.92 0.46 -7.88
C ARG A 56 -3.36 0.96 -7.77
N ARG A 57 -3.55 2.21 -7.33
CA ARG A 57 -4.89 2.78 -7.15
C ARG A 57 -5.60 2.94 -8.49
N ALA A 58 -4.90 3.46 -9.50
CA ALA A 58 -5.47 3.65 -10.82
C ALA A 58 -5.92 2.32 -11.46
N ALA A 59 -5.08 1.28 -11.41
CA ALA A 59 -5.40 -0.03 -11.96
C ALA A 59 -6.60 -0.69 -11.24
N GLN A 60 -6.65 -0.65 -9.91
CA GLN A 60 -7.78 -1.19 -9.15
C GLN A 60 -9.09 -0.44 -9.44
N VAL A 61 -9.04 0.90 -9.55
CA VAL A 61 -10.24 1.65 -9.92
C VAL A 61 -10.65 1.38 -11.36
N ARG A 62 -9.72 1.30 -12.33
CA ARG A 62 -10.05 0.98 -13.73
C ARG A 62 -10.74 -0.38 -13.85
N ARG A 63 -10.31 -1.36 -13.07
CA ARG A 63 -10.96 -2.67 -12.99
C ARG A 63 -12.43 -2.56 -12.56
N LEU A 64 -12.73 -1.70 -11.58
CA LEU A 64 -14.09 -1.52 -11.05
C LEU A 64 -14.95 -0.56 -11.89
N ARG A 65 -14.32 0.46 -12.48
CA ARG A 65 -14.94 1.60 -13.16
C ARG A 65 -14.13 1.96 -14.42
N PRO A 66 -14.21 1.14 -15.48
CA PRO A 66 -13.42 1.35 -16.71
C PRO A 66 -13.84 2.61 -17.49
N ASP A 67 -14.97 3.21 -17.14
CA ASP A 67 -15.50 4.42 -17.74
C ASP A 67 -14.87 5.72 -17.19
N LEU A 68 -14.12 5.65 -16.09
CA LEU A 68 -13.50 6.81 -15.45
C LEU A 68 -12.19 7.20 -16.13
N ARG A 69 -11.89 8.50 -16.08
CA ARG A 69 -10.67 9.09 -16.62
C ARG A 69 -9.67 9.34 -15.51
N PHE A 70 -8.38 9.37 -15.84
CA PHE A 70 -7.32 9.53 -14.86
C PHE A 70 -6.34 10.61 -15.29
N ILE A 71 -5.87 11.39 -14.33
CA ILE A 71 -4.80 12.36 -14.53
C ILE A 71 -3.71 12.18 -13.47
N ASP A 72 -2.48 12.53 -13.86
CA ASP A 72 -1.35 12.57 -12.94
C ASP A 72 -1.60 13.63 -11.85
N PHE A 73 -1.51 13.19 -10.60
CA PHE A 73 -1.89 14.01 -9.45
C PHE A 73 -0.82 13.91 -8.37
N ARG A 74 0.16 14.81 -8.49
CA ARG A 74 1.36 14.88 -7.64
C ARG A 74 1.34 16.12 -6.74
N GLY A 75 2.17 16.06 -5.71
CA GLY A 75 2.24 17.03 -4.62
C GLY A 75 2.14 16.34 -3.26
N ASN A 76 2.39 17.09 -2.19
CA ASN A 76 2.03 16.68 -0.83
C ASN A 76 0.49 16.61 -0.68
N VAL A 77 0.00 16.13 0.46
CA VAL A 77 -1.44 15.93 0.72
C VAL A 77 -2.23 17.22 0.52
N GLU A 78 -1.81 18.32 1.14
CA GLU A 78 -2.49 19.62 1.06
C GLU A 78 -2.56 20.16 -0.37
N THR A 79 -1.46 20.05 -1.13
CA THR A 79 -1.45 20.48 -2.54
C THR A 79 -2.43 19.67 -3.39
N ARG A 80 -2.59 18.38 -3.10
CA ARG A 80 -3.56 17.53 -3.82
C ARG A 80 -4.99 17.88 -3.44
N LEU A 81 -5.27 18.14 -2.17
CA LEU A 81 -6.59 18.58 -1.72
C LEU A 81 -6.97 19.92 -2.36
N ARG A 82 -6.06 20.89 -2.36
CA ARG A 82 -6.28 22.18 -3.03
C ARG A 82 -6.55 22.02 -4.54
N LYS A 83 -5.76 21.20 -5.25
CA LYS A 83 -6.01 20.92 -6.68
C LYS A 83 -7.39 20.29 -6.92
N LEU A 84 -7.89 19.51 -5.97
CA LEU A 84 -9.23 18.92 -6.06
C LEU A 84 -10.31 20.00 -5.88
N GLU A 85 -10.15 20.90 -4.91
CA GLU A 85 -11.03 22.04 -4.69
C GLU A 85 -11.05 23.02 -5.88
N GLU A 86 -9.90 23.20 -6.53
CA GLU A 86 -9.74 23.98 -7.77
C GLU A 86 -10.39 23.29 -9.00
N GLY A 87 -10.93 22.08 -8.85
CA GLY A 87 -11.65 21.37 -9.91
C GLY A 87 -10.76 20.70 -10.95
N LEU A 88 -9.46 20.48 -10.67
CA LEU A 88 -8.57 19.77 -11.60
C LEU A 88 -8.92 18.29 -11.72
N ALA A 89 -9.59 17.72 -10.72
CA ALA A 89 -10.15 16.38 -10.74
C ALA A 89 -11.50 16.38 -10.01
N ASP A 90 -12.31 15.36 -10.27
CA ASP A 90 -13.61 15.15 -9.61
C ASP A 90 -13.45 14.40 -8.27
N ALA A 91 -12.43 13.55 -8.20
CA ALA A 91 -12.06 12.81 -7.00
C ALA A 91 -10.56 12.52 -6.95
N THR A 92 -10.05 12.23 -5.75
CA THR A 92 -8.71 11.70 -5.52
C THR A 92 -8.74 10.58 -4.48
N LEU A 93 -7.64 9.86 -4.38
CA LEU A 93 -7.47 8.75 -3.44
C LEU A 93 -6.20 8.98 -2.63
N LEU A 94 -6.32 8.96 -1.31
CA LEU A 94 -5.22 9.15 -0.36
C LEU A 94 -5.19 8.02 0.67
N ALA A 95 -4.08 7.85 1.38
CA ALA A 95 -4.05 6.87 2.47
C ALA A 95 -4.72 7.49 3.70
N LEU A 96 -5.66 6.77 4.33
CA LEU A 96 -6.41 7.30 5.48
C LEU A 96 -5.47 7.71 6.62
N ALA A 97 -4.52 6.85 6.98
CA ALA A 97 -3.51 7.15 8.00
C ALA A 97 -2.71 8.44 7.73
N GLY A 98 -2.51 8.82 6.46
CA GLY A 98 -1.84 10.07 6.12
C GLY A 98 -2.69 11.30 6.42
N LEU A 99 -4.00 11.21 6.18
CA LEU A 99 -4.96 12.28 6.48
C LEU A 99 -5.16 12.44 7.99
N GLU A 100 -5.30 11.32 8.72
CA GLU A 100 -5.49 11.33 10.18
C GLU A 100 -4.31 11.98 10.91
N ARG A 101 -3.07 11.62 10.53
CA ARG A 101 -1.85 12.20 11.12
C ARG A 101 -1.71 13.70 10.89
N LEU A 102 -2.30 14.21 9.80
CA LEU A 102 -2.29 15.64 9.47
C LEU A 102 -3.52 16.38 10.01
N GLY A 103 -4.46 15.70 10.68
CA GLY A 103 -5.73 16.30 11.11
C GLY A 103 -6.67 16.66 9.95
N LEU A 104 -6.49 16.03 8.78
CA LEU A 104 -7.23 16.31 7.55
C LEU A 104 -8.33 15.28 7.25
N ALA A 105 -8.67 14.41 8.21
CA ALA A 105 -9.68 13.36 8.04
C ALA A 105 -11.08 13.90 7.70
N SER A 106 -11.38 15.17 8.01
CA SER A 106 -12.63 15.84 7.63
C SER A 106 -12.85 15.97 6.12
N HIS A 107 -11.78 15.85 5.32
CA HIS A 107 -11.89 15.86 3.86
C HIS A 107 -12.33 14.50 3.30
N VAL A 108 -12.33 13.43 4.10
CA VAL A 108 -12.69 12.09 3.62
C VAL A 108 -14.18 12.05 3.30
N THR A 109 -14.52 11.76 2.05
CA THR A 109 -15.91 11.54 1.63
C THR A 109 -16.38 10.15 2.02
N SER A 110 -15.55 9.14 1.77
CA SER A 110 -15.78 7.77 2.24
C SER A 110 -14.46 7.00 2.36
N VAL A 111 -14.45 5.95 3.20
CA VAL A 111 -13.30 5.06 3.38
C VAL A 111 -13.56 3.79 2.57
N LEU A 112 -12.63 3.44 1.68
CA LEU A 112 -12.73 2.23 0.87
C LEU A 112 -12.36 1.01 1.72
N SER A 113 -13.20 -0.01 1.70
CA SER A 113 -12.87 -1.30 2.32
C SER A 113 -11.64 -1.93 1.67
N THR A 114 -11.01 -2.88 2.36
CA THR A 114 -9.85 -3.60 1.81
C THR A 114 -10.21 -4.53 0.65
N GLU A 115 -11.50 -4.81 0.50
CA GLU A 115 -12.14 -5.59 -0.55
C GLU A 115 -12.37 -4.71 -1.80
N GLU A 116 -12.76 -3.45 -1.62
CA GLU A 116 -12.88 -2.47 -2.70
C GLU A 116 -11.50 -2.00 -3.20
N MET A 117 -10.54 -1.83 -2.28
CA MET A 117 -9.20 -1.39 -2.63
C MET A 117 -8.15 -2.02 -1.72
N LEU A 118 -7.50 -3.06 -2.24
CA LEU A 118 -6.40 -3.71 -1.54
C LEU A 118 -5.24 -2.71 -1.40
N PRO A 119 -4.72 -2.48 -0.17
CA PRO A 119 -3.79 -1.39 0.09
C PRO A 119 -2.40 -1.66 -0.50
N ALA A 120 -1.59 -0.61 -0.55
CA ALA A 120 -0.17 -0.78 -0.83
C ALA A 120 0.48 -1.58 0.30
N VAL A 121 1.48 -2.39 -0.05
CA VAL A 121 2.35 -3.09 0.92
C VAL A 121 2.84 -2.09 1.96
N ALA A 122 2.67 -2.47 3.22
CA ALA A 122 3.03 -1.70 4.41
C ALA A 122 2.34 -0.33 4.56
N GLN A 123 1.23 -0.07 3.86
CA GLN A 123 0.44 1.15 4.08
C GLN A 123 -0.05 1.23 5.53
N GLY A 124 -0.03 2.43 6.11
CA GLY A 124 -0.39 2.67 7.51
C GLY A 124 0.76 2.49 8.50
N ALA A 125 1.79 1.71 8.16
CA ALA A 125 2.93 1.46 9.06
C ALA A 125 4.00 2.55 8.97
N ILE A 126 4.57 2.91 10.13
CA ILE A 126 5.77 3.73 10.25
C ILE A 126 6.92 2.83 10.67
N GLY A 127 8.04 2.92 9.96
CA GLY A 127 9.25 2.18 10.28
C GLY A 127 10.42 3.10 10.55
N ILE A 128 11.28 2.65 11.45
CA ILE A 128 12.50 3.33 11.83
C ILE A 128 13.67 2.49 11.35
N THR A 129 14.51 3.07 10.51
CA THR A 129 15.75 2.44 10.06
C THR A 129 16.93 2.93 10.90
N SER A 130 17.87 2.04 11.21
CA SER A 130 19.15 2.39 11.85
C SER A 130 20.29 1.67 11.15
N ARG A 131 21.52 1.96 11.56
CA ARG A 131 22.67 1.11 11.22
C ARG A 131 22.57 -0.23 11.95
N THR A 132 23.07 -1.30 11.33
CA THR A 132 23.07 -2.64 11.89
C THR A 132 24.04 -2.81 13.06
N ASP A 133 25.16 -2.08 13.03
CA ASP A 133 26.24 -2.11 14.03
C ASP A 133 25.98 -1.20 15.24
N ASP A 134 24.96 -0.34 15.18
CA ASP A 134 24.59 0.57 16.27
C ASP A 134 23.63 -0.10 17.26
N ALA A 135 24.16 -0.98 18.12
CA ALA A 135 23.39 -1.69 19.13
C ALA A 135 22.71 -0.74 20.14
N THR A 136 23.35 0.38 20.47
CA THR A 136 22.82 1.38 21.41
C THR A 136 21.53 2.00 20.89
N THR A 137 21.54 2.48 19.64
CA THR A 137 20.33 3.03 19.01
C THR A 137 19.23 1.97 18.91
N ARG A 138 19.57 0.73 18.54
CA ARG A 138 18.56 -0.35 18.43
C ARG A 138 17.92 -0.71 19.78
N ALA A 139 18.69 -0.71 20.86
CA ALA A 139 18.15 -0.94 22.21
C ALA A 139 17.16 0.16 22.63
N LEU A 140 17.42 1.42 22.26
CA LEU A 140 16.50 2.54 22.51
C LEU A 140 15.20 2.46 21.69
N LEU A 141 15.24 1.78 20.54
CA LEU A 141 14.10 1.64 19.62
C LEU A 141 13.23 0.42 19.90
N GLU A 142 13.75 -0.59 20.61
CA GLU A 142 13.03 -1.83 20.94
C GLU A 142 11.64 -1.57 21.56
N PRO A 143 11.46 -0.66 22.53
CA PRO A 143 10.15 -0.39 23.13
C PRO A 143 9.13 0.21 22.15
N LEU A 144 9.57 0.77 21.03
CA LEU A 144 8.70 1.35 20.00
C LEU A 144 8.20 0.30 19.00
N ASN A 145 8.80 -0.89 18.99
CA ASN A 145 8.49 -1.93 18.02
C ASN A 145 7.22 -2.70 18.41
N ASP A 146 6.17 -2.55 17.59
CA ASP A 146 4.97 -3.36 17.68
C ASP A 146 5.16 -4.68 16.94
N ALA A 147 5.21 -5.79 17.69
CA ALA A 147 5.50 -7.12 17.15
C ALA A 147 4.47 -7.57 16.10
N ARG A 148 3.19 -7.24 16.28
CA ARG A 148 2.11 -7.60 15.34
C ARG A 148 2.30 -6.87 14.01
N SER A 149 2.52 -5.56 14.04
CA SER A 149 2.76 -4.73 12.85
C SER A 149 4.05 -5.13 12.15
N ALA A 150 5.14 -5.35 12.90
CA ALA A 150 6.42 -5.81 12.35
C ALA A 150 6.28 -7.15 11.61
N THR A 151 5.54 -8.11 12.18
CA THR A 151 5.30 -9.43 11.59
C THR A 151 4.46 -9.34 10.30
N ALA A 152 3.35 -8.59 10.35
CA ALA A 152 2.50 -8.38 9.17
C ALA A 152 3.26 -7.68 8.03
N VAL A 153 4.00 -6.61 8.34
CA VAL A 153 4.81 -5.88 7.37
C VAL A 153 5.94 -6.74 6.82
N ALA A 154 6.52 -7.65 7.62
CA ALA A 154 7.52 -8.59 7.12
C ALA A 154 6.95 -9.57 6.08
N CYS A 155 5.72 -10.06 6.26
CA CYS A 155 5.02 -10.86 5.24
C CYS A 155 4.82 -10.06 3.96
N GLU A 156 4.21 -8.87 4.05
CA GLU A 156 3.89 -8.05 2.89
C GLU A 156 5.15 -7.61 2.11
N ARG A 157 6.25 -7.32 2.81
CA ARG A 157 7.52 -6.97 2.19
C ARG A 157 8.22 -8.17 1.55
N ALA A 158 8.10 -9.36 2.13
CA ALA A 158 8.63 -10.59 1.52
C ALA A 158 7.92 -10.91 0.20
N PHE A 159 6.59 -10.71 0.16
CA PHE A 159 5.81 -10.76 -1.06
C PHE A 159 6.28 -9.73 -2.11
N LEU A 160 6.40 -8.45 -1.72
CA LEU A 160 6.86 -7.41 -2.64
C LEU A 160 8.27 -7.67 -3.17
N ALA A 161 9.17 -8.16 -2.31
CA ALA A 161 10.54 -8.51 -2.68
C ALA A 161 10.56 -9.61 -3.72
N ARG A 162 9.69 -10.62 -3.56
CA ARG A 162 9.65 -11.74 -4.48
C ARG A 162 9.21 -11.32 -5.88
N LEU A 163 8.32 -10.34 -5.98
CA LEU A 163 7.81 -9.81 -7.24
C LEU A 163 8.75 -8.81 -7.93
N ASP A 164 9.90 -8.50 -7.34
CA ASP A 164 10.76 -7.35 -7.74
C ASP A 164 9.95 -6.04 -7.83
N GLY A 165 8.98 -5.90 -6.91
CA GLY A 165 8.00 -4.85 -6.93
C GLY A 165 8.49 -3.53 -6.33
N SER A 166 7.91 -2.43 -6.79
CA SER A 166 8.17 -1.09 -6.28
C SER A 166 6.90 -0.25 -6.16
N CYS A 167 7.02 0.99 -5.68
CA CYS A 167 5.91 1.96 -5.69
C CYS A 167 5.44 2.35 -7.11
N LYS A 168 6.19 1.95 -8.14
CA LYS A 168 5.88 2.16 -9.56
C LYS A 168 5.30 0.93 -10.25
N THR A 169 5.02 -0.13 -9.52
CA THR A 169 4.31 -1.30 -10.06
C THR A 169 2.92 -1.38 -9.42
N PRO A 170 1.86 -1.71 -10.19
CA PRO A 170 0.49 -1.87 -9.69
C PRO A 170 0.33 -3.15 -8.84
N ILE A 171 0.97 -3.15 -7.67
CA ILE A 171 0.99 -4.26 -6.71
C ILE A 171 0.29 -3.82 -5.42
N ALA A 172 -0.56 -4.70 -4.89
CA ALA A 172 -1.24 -4.53 -3.62
C ALA A 172 -0.99 -5.74 -2.71
N GLY A 173 -0.98 -5.52 -1.39
CA GLY A 173 -0.70 -6.58 -0.43
C GLY A 173 -1.08 -6.18 0.99
N LEU A 174 -1.73 -7.10 1.70
CA LEU A 174 -2.17 -6.91 3.07
C LEU A 174 -2.06 -8.22 3.86
N ALA A 175 -1.36 -8.16 4.98
CA ALA A 175 -1.30 -9.20 6.00
C ALA A 175 -2.06 -8.74 7.25
N GLU A 176 -2.95 -9.59 7.72
CA GLU A 176 -3.74 -9.39 8.93
C GLU A 176 -3.45 -10.55 9.88
N ILE A 177 -3.25 -10.26 11.16
CA ILE A 177 -2.93 -11.28 12.18
C ILE A 177 -3.99 -11.26 13.26
N GLU A 178 -4.62 -12.40 13.52
CA GLU A 178 -5.60 -12.62 14.58
C GLU A 178 -5.32 -13.98 15.23
N ASP A 179 -5.29 -14.03 16.56
CA ASP A 179 -5.03 -15.27 17.33
C ASP A 179 -3.80 -16.09 16.87
N GLY A 180 -2.72 -15.38 16.48
CA GLY A 180 -1.48 -16.00 16.01
C GLY A 180 -1.54 -16.56 14.58
N ILE A 181 -2.67 -16.42 13.89
CA ILE A 181 -2.87 -16.77 12.49
C ILE A 181 -2.73 -15.53 11.63
N LEU A 182 -1.87 -15.62 10.62
CA LEU A 182 -1.70 -14.61 9.60
C LEU A 182 -2.54 -14.98 8.37
N ARG A 183 -3.34 -14.03 7.90
CA ARG A 183 -4.04 -14.07 6.61
C ARG A 183 -3.42 -13.03 5.69
N PHE A 184 -2.87 -13.48 4.57
CA PHE A 184 -2.29 -12.62 3.53
C PHE A 184 -3.19 -12.58 2.30
N ARG A 185 -3.34 -11.39 1.72
CA ARG A 185 -3.92 -11.17 0.39
C ARG A 185 -2.94 -10.36 -0.45
N GLY A 186 -2.70 -10.77 -1.69
CA GLY A 186 -1.86 -10.08 -2.66
C GLY A 186 -2.54 -9.94 -4.02
N MET A 187 -2.17 -8.92 -4.77
CA MET A 187 -2.69 -8.69 -6.12
C MET A 187 -1.65 -7.99 -7.01
N ILE A 188 -1.56 -8.42 -8.26
CA ILE A 188 -0.89 -7.69 -9.35
C ILE A 188 -1.88 -7.43 -10.48
N LEU A 189 -1.78 -6.26 -11.11
CA LEU A 189 -2.67 -5.84 -12.18
C LEU A 189 -1.87 -5.25 -13.34
N THR A 190 -2.38 -5.26 -14.56
CA THR A 190 -1.84 -4.37 -15.60
C THR A 190 -2.18 -2.91 -15.26
N PRO A 191 -1.37 -1.91 -15.67
CA PRO A 191 -1.63 -0.49 -15.38
C PRO A 191 -3.00 0.01 -15.84
N ASP A 192 -3.55 -0.58 -16.91
CA ASP A 192 -4.90 -0.31 -17.42
C ASP A 192 -6.02 -1.02 -16.64
N GLY A 193 -5.68 -1.91 -15.70
CA GLY A 193 -6.63 -2.66 -14.87
C GLY A 193 -7.37 -3.78 -15.60
N THR A 194 -7.04 -4.10 -16.86
CA THR A 194 -7.80 -5.07 -17.67
C THR A 194 -7.43 -6.53 -17.39
N GLN A 195 -6.21 -6.78 -16.88
CA GLN A 195 -5.75 -8.10 -16.47
C GLN A 195 -5.23 -8.03 -15.03
N TRP A 196 -5.48 -9.06 -14.23
CA TRP A 196 -4.99 -9.13 -12.86
C TRP A 196 -4.88 -10.58 -12.37
N HIS A 197 -4.04 -10.77 -11.36
CA HIS A 197 -3.91 -12.01 -10.60
C HIS A 197 -4.00 -11.69 -9.11
N GLU A 198 -4.62 -12.59 -8.35
CA GLU A 198 -4.80 -12.50 -6.91
C GLU A 198 -4.25 -13.75 -6.24
N VAL A 199 -3.75 -13.60 -5.01
CA VAL A 199 -3.27 -14.71 -4.18
C VAL A 199 -3.72 -14.49 -2.74
N GLY A 200 -4.03 -15.59 -2.06
CA GLY A 200 -4.38 -15.58 -0.65
C GLY A 200 -3.76 -16.77 0.06
N LEU A 201 -3.01 -16.52 1.13
CA LEU A 201 -2.40 -17.56 1.95
C LEU A 201 -2.69 -17.31 3.42
N THR A 202 -2.86 -18.40 4.17
CA THR A 202 -3.08 -18.37 5.61
C THR A 202 -2.12 -19.32 6.29
N GLY A 203 -1.58 -18.92 7.45
CA GLY A 203 -0.69 -19.78 8.22
C GLY A 203 -0.33 -19.17 9.57
N ALA A 204 0.53 -19.85 10.34
CA ALA A 204 1.01 -19.30 11.60
C ALA A 204 1.83 -18.02 11.37
N ALA A 205 1.59 -16.99 12.19
CA ALA A 205 2.30 -15.70 12.08
C ALA A 205 3.82 -15.83 12.22
N ALA A 206 4.30 -16.87 12.90
CA ALA A 206 5.74 -17.21 12.98
C ALA A 206 6.38 -17.48 11.59
N HIS A 207 5.57 -17.84 10.59
CA HIS A 207 6.01 -18.09 9.21
C HIS A 207 5.71 -16.91 8.25
N ALA A 208 5.41 -15.72 8.79
CA ALA A 208 5.00 -14.55 8.02
C ALA A 208 5.85 -14.27 6.76
N ARG A 209 7.18 -14.29 6.86
CA ARG A 209 8.05 -14.05 5.70
C ARG A 209 7.90 -15.13 4.63
N ASN A 210 7.83 -16.40 5.03
CA ASN A 210 7.65 -17.51 4.10
C ASN A 210 6.30 -17.40 3.40
N ILE A 211 5.22 -17.14 4.16
CA ILE A 211 3.88 -16.91 3.58
C ILE A 211 3.92 -15.80 2.53
N GLY A 212 4.60 -14.69 2.80
CA GLY A 212 4.76 -13.61 1.84
C GLY A 212 5.53 -14.03 0.58
N SER A 213 6.68 -14.69 0.76
CA SER A 213 7.50 -15.18 -0.36
C SER A 213 6.77 -16.22 -1.21
N ASP A 214 6.10 -17.19 -0.58
CA ASP A 214 5.33 -18.25 -1.24
C ASP A 214 4.15 -17.67 -2.02
N ALA A 215 3.46 -16.66 -1.47
CA ALA A 215 2.41 -15.94 -2.19
C ALA A 215 2.97 -15.22 -3.43
N GLY A 216 4.19 -14.68 -3.35
CA GLY A 216 4.86 -14.06 -4.49
C GLY A 216 5.21 -15.09 -5.57
N GLU A 217 5.74 -16.25 -5.18
CA GLU A 217 6.04 -17.37 -6.09
C GLU A 217 4.79 -17.86 -6.81
N GLU A 218 3.71 -18.13 -6.05
CA GLU A 218 2.45 -18.61 -6.60
C GLU A 218 1.87 -17.63 -7.61
N LEU A 219 1.89 -16.33 -7.28
CA LEU A 219 1.35 -15.30 -8.16
C LEU A 219 2.18 -15.15 -9.46
N LEU A 220 3.51 -15.29 -9.40
CA LEU A 220 4.37 -15.28 -10.59
C LEU A 220 4.12 -16.49 -11.48
N ALA A 221 3.94 -17.67 -10.88
CA ALA A 221 3.61 -18.90 -11.60
C ALA A 221 2.25 -18.80 -12.30
N GLN A 222 1.25 -18.18 -11.64
CA GLN A 222 -0.08 -17.94 -12.22
C GLN A 222 -0.06 -16.90 -13.35
N ALA A 223 0.67 -15.80 -13.17
CA ALA A 223 0.70 -14.70 -14.13
C ALA A 223 1.47 -15.03 -15.41
N GLY A 224 2.55 -15.79 -15.27
CA GLY A 224 3.42 -16.15 -16.39
C GLY A 224 4.22 -14.96 -16.96
N PRO A 225 5.24 -15.23 -17.78
CA PRO A 225 6.19 -14.21 -18.24
C PRO A 225 5.55 -13.11 -19.09
N GLU A 226 4.52 -13.43 -19.88
CA GLU A 226 3.84 -12.46 -20.74
C GLU A 226 3.12 -11.35 -19.95
N PHE A 227 2.56 -11.69 -18.78
CA PHE A 227 1.92 -10.71 -17.91
C PHE A 227 2.96 -9.80 -17.26
N LEU A 228 4.11 -10.35 -16.83
CA LEU A 228 5.13 -9.58 -16.12
C LEU A 228 5.75 -8.48 -16.97
N VAL A 229 5.83 -8.66 -18.29
CA VAL A 229 6.25 -7.61 -19.23
C VAL A 229 5.29 -6.42 -19.21
N LYS A 230 3.99 -6.66 -18.94
CA LYS A 230 2.94 -5.63 -18.91
C LYS A 230 2.82 -4.92 -17.56
N LEU A 231 3.58 -5.32 -16.54
CA LEU A 231 3.58 -4.67 -15.21
C LEU A 231 4.39 -3.37 -15.16
N ALA A 232 5.28 -3.15 -16.14
CA ALA A 232 6.21 -2.03 -16.22
C ALA A 232 5.59 -0.76 -16.80
#